data_AF-A0A8J7XQN9-F1
#
_entry.id   AF-A0A8J7XQN9-F1
#
_cell.length_a   1.000
_cell.length_b   1.000
_cell.length_c   1.000
_cell.angle_alpha   90.00
_cell.angle_beta   90.00
_cell.angle_gamma   90.00
#
_symmetry.space_group_name_H-M   'P 1'
#
loop_
_entity.id
_entity.type
_entity.pdbx_description
1 polymer ?
#
loop_
_entity_poly.entity_id
_entity_poly.type
_entity_poly.pdbx_seq_one_letter_code
_entity_poly.pdbx_strand_id
1 'polypeptide(L)'
;MFDELREMIKKWKESPHVKEHSDESRFVLIALLKEGPLTLKELEEKSFLFVSQFGLENYRHTASRHHREEFNITTEIDRLMKDNMIVQTHEKYELTNKGKKMAVESAEMIEKGAQWIKKNVLNPSAAARNTVIADFFLAVMKLVVGLISGSVGLLADGADAAVDTVSASIVWVGMKMKRELIGTMVIIAMMGVTGVSIGYESVTKIIDVIYGTVEPMSKPYLVIGVEGIALLVAVFLCLYQGFVGKKYGSLALISQSIDSKNHIYVAAVVIVGAVFSIFGIYFVDAVIGVYISFKILKDGFGLSKEVISSARGEKIDFSKFELLFEKHWRMSTHDSFRFWVLYTLRECSLEKNELTTELEKTFKHTYIPILSEFEFTAAEGFDFEEGFDRLVQPLLDENMVTKRDATFTITKRGRQYVDSTLRSMRYHQIK
;
A
#
# COMPACT_ATOMS: atom_id res chain seq x y z
N MET A 1 19.98 4.36 -9.33
CA MET A 1 18.86 4.23 -8.37
C MET A 1 19.08 3.04 -7.44
N PHE A 2 19.19 1.82 -7.97
CA PHE A 2 19.41 0.63 -7.13
C PHE A 2 20.80 0.60 -6.46
N ASP A 3 21.84 1.15 -7.09
CA ASP A 3 23.19 1.18 -6.50
C ASP A 3 23.30 2.09 -5.27
N GLU A 4 22.63 3.24 -5.26
CA GLU A 4 22.59 4.13 -4.10
C GLU A 4 21.89 3.47 -2.91
N LEU A 5 20.76 2.80 -3.14
CA LEU A 5 20.05 2.03 -2.12
C LEU A 5 20.91 0.88 -1.61
N ARG A 6 21.58 0.16 -2.51
CA ARG A 6 22.44 -0.97 -2.17
C ARG A 6 23.63 -0.54 -1.33
N GLU A 7 24.28 0.57 -1.67
CA GLU A 7 25.37 1.14 -0.88
C GLU A 7 24.88 1.67 0.47
N MET A 8 23.68 2.25 0.53
CA MET A 8 23.07 2.68 1.79
C MET A 8 22.75 1.47 2.70
N ILE A 9 22.16 0.41 2.16
CA ILE A 9 21.87 -0.85 2.89
C ILE A 9 23.17 -1.55 3.32
N LYS A 10 24.20 -1.51 2.48
CA LYS A 10 25.51 -2.10 2.78
C LYS A 10 26.18 -1.35 3.94
N LYS A 11 26.29 -0.02 3.85
CA LYS A 11 26.79 0.83 4.93
C LYS A 11 26.00 0.65 6.22
N TRP A 12 24.69 0.45 6.10
CA TRP A 12 23.82 0.13 7.23
C TRP A 12 24.21 -1.20 7.90
N LYS A 13 24.28 -2.29 7.13
CA LYS A 13 24.68 -3.62 7.66
C LYS A 13 26.11 -3.68 8.19
N GLU A 14 26.99 -2.82 7.69
CA GLU A 14 28.40 -2.78 8.06
C GLU A 14 28.70 -1.83 9.24
N SER A 15 27.73 -1.01 9.68
CA SER A 15 27.91 -0.12 10.83
C SER A 15 28.12 -0.93 12.13
N PRO A 16 29.20 -0.68 12.91
CA PRO A 16 29.53 -1.45 14.11
C PRO A 16 28.38 -1.56 15.11
N HIS A 17 27.62 -0.47 15.26
CA HIS A 17 26.52 -0.36 16.23
C HIS A 17 25.21 -1.03 15.77
N VAL A 18 25.07 -1.33 14.47
CA VAL A 18 23.93 -2.11 13.93
C VAL A 18 24.03 -3.58 14.30
N LYS A 19 25.24 -4.08 14.58
CA LYS A 19 25.47 -5.44 15.07
C LYS A 19 25.38 -5.58 16.58
N GLU A 20 25.55 -4.48 17.33
CA GLU A 20 25.60 -4.50 18.80
C GLU A 20 24.24 -4.27 19.47
N HIS A 21 23.32 -3.57 18.80
CA HIS A 21 22.03 -3.17 19.38
C HIS A 21 20.85 -3.41 18.44
N SER A 22 19.71 -3.79 19.02
CA SER A 22 18.49 -4.16 18.29
C SER A 22 17.77 -2.94 17.70
N ASP A 23 16.80 -3.16 16.83
CA ASP A 23 16.01 -2.08 16.24
C ASP A 23 15.16 -1.36 17.31
N GLU A 24 14.79 -2.05 18.38
CA GLU A 24 14.11 -1.50 19.56
C GLU A 24 15.00 -0.56 20.37
N SER A 25 16.28 -0.91 20.54
CA SER A 25 17.25 -0.03 21.19
C SER A 25 17.28 1.32 20.48
N ARG A 26 17.28 1.28 19.14
CA ARG A 26 17.31 2.48 18.30
C ARG A 26 16.01 3.26 18.40
N PHE A 27 14.86 2.58 18.45
CA PHE A 27 13.56 3.21 18.68
C PHE A 27 13.57 4.07 19.97
N VAL A 28 14.01 3.48 21.09
CA VAL A 28 14.09 4.19 22.38
C VAL A 28 15.07 5.36 22.31
N LEU A 29 16.26 5.14 21.76
CA LEU A 29 17.29 6.18 21.65
C LEU A 29 16.83 7.38 20.80
N ILE A 30 16.14 7.11 19.68
CA ILE A 30 15.61 8.16 18.80
C ILE A 30 14.46 8.92 19.47
N ALA A 31 13.57 8.23 20.19
CA ALA A 31 12.52 8.88 20.96
C ALA A 31 13.09 9.87 21.99
N LEU A 32 14.09 9.44 22.76
CA LEU A 32 14.78 10.28 23.74
C LEU A 32 15.57 11.43 23.09
N LEU A 33 16.10 11.23 21.89
CA LEU A 33 16.81 12.28 21.15
C LEU A 33 15.87 13.40 20.69
N LYS A 34 14.68 13.04 20.20
CA LYS A 34 13.75 13.97 19.55
C LYS A 34 12.86 14.69 20.55
N GLU A 35 12.46 14.03 21.63
CA GLU A 35 11.56 14.62 22.64
C GLU A 35 12.25 14.96 23.98
N GLY A 36 13.49 14.53 24.17
CA GLY A 36 14.22 14.74 25.42
C GLY A 36 13.90 13.66 26.48
N PRO A 37 14.03 13.99 27.78
CA PRO A 37 13.82 13.03 28.87
C PRO A 37 12.39 12.49 28.93
N LEU A 38 12.23 11.16 28.84
CA LEU A 38 10.93 10.46 28.85
C LEU A 38 10.83 9.45 30.01
N THR A 39 9.64 9.28 30.54
CA THR A 39 9.29 8.24 31.53
C THR A 39 9.14 6.87 30.87
N LEU A 40 9.17 5.80 31.67
CA LEU A 40 8.86 4.44 31.18
C LEU A 40 7.49 4.37 30.51
N LYS A 41 6.48 5.02 31.11
CA LYS A 41 5.11 5.04 30.58
C LYS A 41 5.04 5.71 29.20
N GLU A 42 5.70 6.85 29.01
CA GLU A 42 5.75 7.55 27.72
C GLU A 42 6.45 6.70 26.64
N LEU A 43 7.52 5.98 26.99
CA LEU A 43 8.20 5.06 26.07
C LEU A 43 7.33 3.84 25.71
N GLU A 44 6.65 3.24 26.69
CA GLU A 44 5.69 2.15 26.46
C GLU A 44 4.54 2.61 25.54
N GLU A 45 3.97 3.80 25.77
CA GLU A 45 2.89 4.37 24.95
C GLU A 45 3.34 4.60 23.50
N LYS A 46 4.54 5.15 23.28
CA LYS A 46 5.09 5.31 21.92
C LYS A 46 5.30 3.98 21.21
N SER A 47 5.84 3.00 21.93
CA SER A 47 6.06 1.66 21.41
C SER A 47 4.72 1.00 21.03
N PHE A 48 3.70 1.21 21.86
CA PHE A 48 2.35 0.72 21.62
C PHE A 48 1.75 1.40 20.38
N LEU A 49 1.86 2.71 20.29
CA LEU A 49 1.38 3.47 19.15
C LEU A 49 2.04 2.97 17.87
N PHE A 50 3.37 2.80 17.87
CA PHE A 50 4.10 2.23 16.74
C PHE A 50 3.53 0.88 16.28
N VAL A 51 3.38 -0.08 17.19
CA VAL A 51 2.86 -1.42 16.88
C VAL A 51 1.39 -1.38 16.43
N SER A 52 0.58 -0.54 17.08
CA SER A 52 -0.86 -0.43 16.79
C SER A 52 -1.14 0.00 15.35
N GLN A 53 -0.24 0.77 14.72
CA GLN A 53 -0.40 1.22 13.34
C GLN A 53 -0.36 0.09 12.31
N PHE A 54 0.16 -1.08 12.69
CA PHE A 54 0.26 -2.26 11.83
C PHE A 54 -0.83 -3.33 12.11
N GLY A 55 -1.79 -3.01 12.98
CA GLY A 55 -2.99 -3.81 13.26
C GLY A 55 -2.93 -4.61 14.57
N LEU A 56 -3.82 -4.27 15.51
CA LEU A 56 -3.89 -4.88 16.85
C LEU A 56 -4.39 -6.33 16.83
N GLU A 57 -5.27 -6.69 15.90
CA GLU A 57 -5.89 -8.02 15.84
C GLU A 57 -5.01 -9.05 15.12
N ASN A 58 -4.25 -8.63 14.09
CA ASN A 58 -3.21 -9.45 13.46
C ASN A 58 -2.07 -9.78 14.43
N TYR A 59 -1.78 -8.89 15.39
CA TYR A 59 -0.82 -9.16 16.46
C TYR A 59 -1.29 -10.30 17.39
N ARG A 60 -2.61 -10.47 17.60
CA ARG A 60 -3.17 -11.58 18.41
C ARG A 60 -3.09 -12.94 17.71
N HIS A 61 -3.17 -12.98 16.37
CA HIS A 61 -3.33 -14.23 15.61
C HIS A 61 -2.12 -14.66 14.77
N THR A 62 -1.28 -13.73 14.29
CA THR A 62 -0.29 -13.99 13.24
C THR A 62 1.16 -13.95 13.72
N ALA A 63 1.42 -13.75 15.01
CA ALA A 63 2.75 -13.81 15.59
C ALA A 63 3.28 -15.27 15.56
N SER A 64 3.89 -15.63 14.44
CA SER A 64 4.72 -16.82 14.31
C SER A 64 5.84 -16.77 15.35
N ARG A 65 6.32 -17.94 15.77
CA ARG A 65 7.24 -18.14 16.90
C ARG A 65 8.56 -17.33 16.85
N HIS A 66 8.91 -16.69 15.72
CA HIS A 66 10.15 -15.92 15.56
C HIS A 66 10.03 -14.41 15.87
N HIS A 67 8.85 -13.79 15.78
CA HIS A 67 8.66 -12.36 16.14
C HIS A 67 8.12 -12.17 17.57
N ARG A 68 8.14 -13.20 18.41
CA ARG A 68 7.54 -13.19 19.77
C ARG A 68 8.45 -12.60 20.85
N GLU A 69 9.73 -12.38 20.57
CA GLU A 69 10.76 -12.03 21.57
C GLU A 69 11.26 -10.57 21.46
N GLU A 70 10.92 -9.83 20.40
CA GLU A 70 11.72 -8.66 20.01
C GLU A 70 11.28 -7.32 20.65
N PHE A 71 9.99 -7.05 20.88
CA PHE A 71 9.54 -5.68 21.21
C PHE A 71 9.29 -5.38 22.70
N ASN A 72 10.23 -5.73 23.60
CA ASN A 72 10.15 -5.41 25.04
C ASN A 72 10.93 -4.15 25.42
N ILE A 73 10.22 -3.04 25.61
CA ILE A 73 10.80 -1.76 26.04
C ILE A 73 11.49 -1.85 27.40
N THR A 74 10.94 -2.55 28.39
CA THR A 74 11.57 -2.70 29.72
C THR A 74 12.92 -3.44 29.65
N THR A 75 12.97 -4.57 28.96
CA THR A 75 14.23 -5.32 28.76
C THR A 75 15.24 -4.47 27.99
N GLU A 76 14.77 -3.67 27.03
CA GLU A 76 15.63 -2.84 26.21
C GLU A 76 16.19 -1.64 26.98
N ILE A 77 15.38 -1.04 27.86
CA ILE A 77 15.85 -0.01 28.81
C ILE A 77 16.93 -0.58 29.72
N ASP A 78 16.76 -1.79 30.25
CA ASP A 78 17.77 -2.44 31.10
C ASP A 78 19.08 -2.68 30.36
N ARG A 79 19.01 -3.10 29.09
CA ARG A 79 20.20 -3.24 28.22
C ARG A 79 20.87 -1.90 27.96
N LEU A 80 20.10 -0.88 27.55
CA LEU A 80 20.62 0.46 27.28
C LEU A 80 21.26 1.10 28.52
N MET A 81 20.73 0.86 29.72
CA MET A 81 21.35 1.28 30.97
C MET A 81 22.67 0.52 31.22
N LYS A 82 22.67 -0.81 31.04
CA LYS A 82 23.88 -1.65 31.20
C LYS A 82 25.00 -1.22 30.26
N ASP A 83 24.66 -0.81 29.04
CA ASP A 83 25.63 -0.39 28.02
C ASP A 83 26.01 1.11 28.12
N ASN A 84 25.53 1.78 29.17
CA ASN A 84 25.75 3.19 29.48
C ASN A 84 25.29 4.13 28.34
N MET A 85 24.15 3.79 27.73
CA MET A 85 23.53 4.56 26.65
C MET A 85 22.48 5.53 27.17
N ILE A 86 21.78 5.14 28.24
CA ILE A 86 20.79 5.98 28.94
C ILE A 86 21.05 5.98 30.44
N VAL A 87 20.62 7.04 31.13
CA VAL A 87 20.64 7.15 32.59
C VAL A 87 19.24 7.48 33.07
N GLN A 88 18.89 7.09 34.31
CA GLN A 88 17.64 7.49 34.93
C GLN A 88 17.86 8.67 35.88
N THR A 89 17.14 9.77 35.67
CA THR A 89 17.16 10.99 36.46
C THR A 89 15.71 11.39 36.80
N HIS A 90 15.34 11.42 38.09
CA HIS A 90 14.00 11.79 38.56
C HIS A 90 12.86 11.08 37.79
N GLU A 91 12.90 9.74 37.74
CA GLU A 91 11.94 8.86 37.04
C GLU A 91 11.93 8.96 35.50
N LYS A 92 12.75 9.82 34.91
CA LYS A 92 12.91 9.95 33.46
C LYS A 92 14.23 9.35 32.99
N TYR A 93 14.24 8.84 31.78
CA TYR A 93 15.44 8.35 31.11
C TYR A 93 16.02 9.45 30.23
N GLU A 94 17.33 9.63 30.29
CA GLU A 94 18.08 10.63 29.53
C GLU A 94 19.23 9.97 28.78
N LEU A 95 19.60 10.52 27.62
CA LEU A 95 20.72 10.03 26.83
C LEU A 95 22.06 10.39 27.48
N THR A 96 22.97 9.42 27.58
CA THR A 96 24.38 9.72 27.83
C THR A 96 25.03 10.33 26.58
N ASN A 97 26.26 10.84 26.69
CA ASN A 97 27.03 11.26 25.50
C ASN A 97 27.20 10.13 24.48
N LYS A 98 27.39 8.89 24.96
CA LYS A 98 27.50 7.70 24.11
C LYS A 98 26.17 7.38 23.44
N GLY A 99 25.07 7.38 24.20
CA GLY A 99 23.72 7.16 23.67
C GLY A 99 23.30 8.24 22.67
N LYS A 100 23.62 9.51 22.94
CA LYS A 100 23.32 10.63 22.03
C LYS A 100 24.01 10.48 20.69
N LYS A 101 25.28 10.07 20.65
CA LYS A 101 26.01 9.82 19.40
C LYS A 101 25.30 8.73 18.57
N MET A 102 24.95 7.61 19.19
CA MET A 102 24.25 6.52 18.51
C MET A 102 22.84 6.92 18.07
N ALA A 103 22.12 7.69 18.88
CA ALA A 103 20.79 8.17 18.55
C ALA A 103 20.81 9.08 17.32
N VAL A 104 21.79 9.99 17.22
CA VAL A 104 21.95 10.88 16.06
C VAL A 104 22.28 10.08 14.80
N GLU A 105 23.23 9.15 14.88
CA GLU A 105 23.58 8.30 13.73
C GLU A 105 22.39 7.45 13.26
N SER A 106 21.61 6.92 14.19
CA SER A 106 20.41 6.12 13.88
C SER A 106 19.30 6.97 13.27
N ALA A 107 19.06 8.18 13.82
CA ALA A 107 18.07 9.11 13.31
C ALA A 107 18.43 9.60 11.89
N GLU A 108 19.67 10.05 11.66
CA GLU A 108 20.13 10.50 10.34
C GLU A 108 19.99 9.40 9.27
N MET A 109 20.22 8.16 9.66
CA MET A 109 20.13 7.03 8.74
C MET A 109 18.68 6.74 8.35
N ILE A 110 17.77 6.70 9.32
CA ILE A 110 16.34 6.54 9.05
C ILE A 110 15.83 7.72 8.22
N GLU A 111 16.25 8.94 8.53
CA GLU A 111 15.92 10.14 7.76
C GLU A 111 16.41 10.05 6.31
N LYS A 112 17.67 9.68 6.08
CA LYS A 112 18.23 9.45 4.73
C LYS A 112 17.45 8.36 3.98
N GLY A 113 17.11 7.27 4.67
CA GLY A 113 16.29 6.19 4.12
C GLY A 113 14.89 6.66 3.72
N ALA A 114 14.23 7.39 4.61
CA ALA A 114 12.90 7.96 4.39
C ALA A 114 12.89 8.98 3.25
N GLN A 115 13.87 9.88 3.20
CA GLN A 115 14.05 10.82 2.11
C GLN A 115 14.29 10.11 0.77
N TRP A 116 15.08 9.04 0.76
CA TRP A 116 15.29 8.24 -0.44
C TRP A 116 14.00 7.58 -0.94
N ILE A 117 13.23 6.95 -0.04
CA ILE A 117 11.93 6.35 -0.37
C ILE A 117 10.96 7.42 -0.87
N LYS A 118 10.88 8.56 -0.18
CA LYS A 118 10.03 9.68 -0.56
C LYS A 118 10.38 10.20 -1.96
N LYS A 119 11.67 10.33 -2.27
CA LYS A 119 12.14 10.83 -3.56
C LYS A 119 11.96 9.83 -4.72
N ASN A 120 12.25 8.55 -4.49
CA ASN A 120 12.36 7.55 -5.56
C ASN A 120 11.16 6.59 -5.67
N VAL A 121 10.32 6.52 -4.64
CA VAL A 121 9.17 5.61 -4.57
C VAL A 121 7.89 6.41 -4.35
N LEU A 122 7.79 7.25 -3.32
CA LEU A 122 6.52 7.93 -3.04
C LEU A 122 6.32 9.22 -3.85
N ASN A 123 7.34 9.76 -4.50
CA ASN A 123 7.18 10.93 -5.35
C ASN A 123 6.26 10.60 -6.55
N PRO A 124 5.26 11.43 -6.90
CA PRO A 124 4.34 11.11 -7.98
C PRO A 124 4.99 10.79 -9.32
N SER A 125 6.02 11.55 -9.72
CA SER A 125 6.77 11.32 -10.96
C SER A 125 7.58 10.03 -10.91
N ALA A 126 8.12 9.69 -9.74
CA ALA A 126 8.85 8.45 -9.56
C ALA A 126 7.91 7.24 -9.56
N ALA A 127 6.73 7.35 -8.93
CA ALA A 127 5.70 6.32 -8.93
C ALA A 127 5.16 6.04 -10.33
N ALA A 128 4.88 7.08 -11.12
CA ALA A 128 4.48 6.93 -12.51
C ALA A 128 5.58 6.26 -13.34
N ARG A 129 6.85 6.66 -13.17
CA ARG A 129 7.98 6.02 -13.84
C ARG A 129 8.13 4.54 -13.47
N ASN A 130 8.07 4.22 -12.18
CA ASN A 130 8.22 2.84 -11.69
C ASN A 130 7.06 1.95 -12.20
N THR A 131 5.86 2.50 -12.28
CA THR A 131 4.69 1.87 -12.90
C THR A 131 4.95 1.52 -14.37
N VAL A 132 5.33 2.51 -15.19
CA VAL A 132 5.60 2.29 -16.62
C VAL A 132 6.67 1.23 -16.85
N ILE A 133 7.71 1.19 -16.00
CA ILE A 133 8.74 0.16 -16.07
C ILE A 133 8.15 -1.23 -15.77
N ALA A 134 7.33 -1.35 -14.72
CA ALA A 134 6.70 -2.62 -14.36
C ALA A 134 5.75 -3.11 -15.47
N ASP A 135 4.89 -2.23 -15.99
CA ASP A 135 3.92 -2.57 -17.04
C ASP A 135 4.62 -2.96 -18.34
N PHE A 136 5.73 -2.29 -18.69
CA PHE A 136 6.55 -2.69 -19.84
C PHE A 136 7.05 -4.13 -19.72
N PHE A 137 7.62 -4.52 -18.57
CA PHE A 137 8.10 -5.89 -18.37
C PHE A 137 6.97 -6.91 -18.36
N LEU A 138 5.80 -6.57 -17.78
CA LEU A 138 4.61 -7.41 -17.83
C LEU A 138 4.11 -7.60 -19.27
N ALA A 139 4.00 -6.52 -20.05
CA ALA A 139 3.56 -6.58 -21.44
C ALA A 139 4.47 -7.48 -22.28
N VAL A 140 5.80 -7.31 -22.17
CA VAL A 140 6.77 -8.17 -22.87
C VAL A 140 6.62 -9.64 -22.46
N MET A 141 6.52 -9.92 -21.16
CA MET A 141 6.36 -11.28 -20.66
C MET A 141 5.05 -11.92 -21.15
N LYS A 142 3.92 -11.20 -21.05
CA LYS A 142 2.60 -11.66 -21.51
C LYS A 142 2.60 -11.94 -23.01
N LEU A 143 3.10 -11.02 -23.84
CA LEU A 143 3.15 -11.19 -25.30
C LEU A 143 4.02 -12.37 -25.72
N VAL A 144 5.25 -12.48 -25.18
CA VAL A 144 6.15 -13.59 -25.51
C VAL A 144 5.52 -14.93 -25.13
N VAL A 145 4.94 -15.02 -23.94
CA VAL A 145 4.33 -16.27 -23.46
C VAL A 145 3.01 -16.56 -24.18
N GLY A 146 2.23 -15.54 -24.53
CA GLY A 146 1.03 -15.66 -25.36
C GLY A 146 1.35 -16.28 -26.71
N LEU A 147 2.42 -15.81 -27.37
CA LEU A 147 2.90 -16.40 -28.63
C LEU A 147 3.37 -17.85 -28.46
N ILE A 148 4.16 -18.13 -27.42
CA ILE A 148 4.70 -19.48 -27.17
C ILE A 148 3.60 -20.49 -26.80
N SER A 149 2.58 -20.06 -26.07
CA SER A 149 1.48 -20.90 -25.60
C SER A 149 0.35 -21.03 -26.62
N GLY A 150 0.21 -20.05 -27.53
CA GLY A 150 -0.93 -19.91 -28.42
C GLY A 150 -2.20 -19.39 -27.72
N SER A 151 -2.08 -18.81 -26.52
CA SER A 151 -3.21 -18.19 -25.81
C SER A 151 -3.52 -16.84 -26.41
N VAL A 152 -4.72 -16.72 -26.98
CA VAL A 152 -5.22 -15.46 -27.54
C VAL A 152 -5.64 -14.50 -26.43
N GLY A 153 -6.16 -15.03 -25.31
CA GLY A 153 -6.49 -14.22 -24.13
C GLY A 153 -5.26 -13.52 -23.55
N LEU A 154 -4.15 -14.24 -23.36
CA LEU A 154 -2.90 -13.68 -22.87
C LEU A 154 -2.25 -12.70 -23.86
N LEU A 155 -2.35 -12.99 -25.17
CA LEU A 155 -1.91 -12.05 -26.21
C LEU A 155 -2.71 -10.75 -26.18
N ALA A 156 -4.03 -10.86 -25.99
CA ALA A 156 -4.91 -9.72 -25.90
C ALA A 156 -4.58 -8.82 -24.70
N ASP A 157 -4.40 -9.41 -23.52
CA ASP A 157 -3.99 -8.70 -22.31
C ASP A 157 -2.59 -8.07 -22.49
N GLY A 158 -1.62 -8.85 -22.97
CA GLY A 158 -0.27 -8.34 -23.23
C GLY A 158 -0.24 -7.17 -24.22
N ALA A 159 -1.13 -7.15 -25.21
CA ALA A 159 -1.23 -6.07 -26.16
C ALA A 159 -1.93 -4.83 -25.59
N ASP A 160 -2.96 -5.00 -24.75
CA ASP A 160 -3.59 -3.91 -23.98
C ASP A 160 -2.51 -3.18 -23.16
N ALA A 161 -1.76 -3.95 -22.35
CA ALA A 161 -0.66 -3.43 -21.54
C ALA A 161 0.47 -2.78 -22.38
N ALA A 162 0.75 -3.30 -23.57
CA ALA A 162 1.74 -2.70 -24.48
C ALA A 162 1.25 -1.35 -25.03
N VAL A 163 -0.03 -1.25 -25.40
CA VAL A 163 -0.65 0.00 -25.84
C VAL A 163 -0.61 1.03 -24.72
N ASP A 164 -0.91 0.66 -23.48
CA ASP A 164 -0.83 1.56 -22.33
C ASP A 164 0.59 2.08 -22.11
N THR A 165 1.58 1.18 -22.17
CA THR A 165 3.00 1.53 -22.03
C THR A 165 3.49 2.48 -23.12
N VAL A 166 3.12 2.21 -24.38
CA VAL A 166 3.47 3.07 -25.52
C VAL A 166 2.75 4.41 -25.42
N SER A 167 1.49 4.41 -24.97
CA SER A 167 0.70 5.62 -24.76
C SER A 167 1.35 6.54 -23.74
N ALA A 168 1.78 6.00 -22.59
CA ALA A 168 2.51 6.77 -21.58
C ALA A 168 3.80 7.39 -22.14
N SER A 169 4.51 6.65 -22.99
CA SER A 169 5.75 7.12 -23.63
C SER A 169 5.49 8.22 -24.67
N ILE A 170 4.46 8.05 -25.51
CA ILE A 170 4.08 9.00 -26.56
C ILE A 170 3.55 10.30 -25.95
N VAL A 171 2.74 10.24 -24.89
CA VAL A 171 2.25 11.43 -24.18
C VAL A 171 3.42 12.20 -23.58
N TRP A 172 4.38 11.51 -22.96
CA TRP A 172 5.58 12.16 -22.40
C TRP A 172 6.40 12.92 -23.45
N VAL A 173 6.62 12.32 -24.63
CA VAL A 173 7.32 12.97 -25.74
C VAL A 173 6.48 14.10 -26.37
N GLY A 174 5.18 13.87 -26.54
CA GLY A 174 4.22 14.80 -27.14
C GLY A 174 4.10 16.11 -26.37
N MET A 175 4.07 16.04 -25.03
CA MET A 175 4.10 17.21 -24.15
C MET A 175 5.37 18.04 -24.35
N LYS A 176 6.54 17.37 -24.40
CA LYS A 176 7.83 18.04 -24.59
C LYS A 176 7.93 18.75 -25.94
N MET A 177 7.29 18.21 -26.98
CA MET A 177 7.31 18.74 -28.34
C MET A 177 6.11 19.66 -28.67
N LYS A 178 5.21 19.93 -27.72
CA LYS A 178 3.92 20.65 -27.95
C LYS A 178 3.10 20.04 -29.10
N ARG A 179 3.13 18.71 -29.24
CA ARG A 179 2.43 17.93 -30.29
C ARG A 179 1.50 16.87 -29.70
N GLU A 180 0.90 17.16 -28.55
CA GLU A 180 0.06 16.24 -27.77
C GLU A 180 -1.09 15.63 -28.59
N LEU A 181 -1.74 16.43 -29.44
CA LEU A 181 -2.82 15.96 -30.33
C LEU A 181 -2.34 14.90 -31.33
N ILE A 182 -1.14 15.07 -31.92
CA ILE A 182 -0.58 14.11 -32.88
C ILE A 182 -0.25 12.79 -32.16
N GLY A 183 0.34 12.88 -30.96
CA GLY A 183 0.61 11.69 -30.14
C GLY A 183 -0.66 10.93 -29.78
N THR A 184 -1.71 11.65 -29.37
CA THR A 184 -2.99 11.05 -29.00
C THR A 184 -3.68 10.39 -30.19
N MET A 185 -3.60 10.98 -31.39
CA MET A 185 -4.11 10.35 -32.62
C MET A 185 -3.36 9.05 -32.98
N VAL A 186 -2.03 9.01 -32.78
CA VAL A 186 -1.25 7.78 -32.98
C VAL A 186 -1.69 6.69 -32.01
N ILE A 187 -1.92 7.03 -30.75
CA ILE A 187 -2.42 6.09 -29.72
C ILE A 187 -3.77 5.51 -30.14
N ILE A 188 -4.73 6.36 -30.53
CA ILE A 188 -6.06 5.92 -30.99
C ILE A 188 -5.93 4.97 -32.20
N ALA A 189 -5.06 5.28 -33.17
CA ALA A 189 -4.83 4.43 -34.32
C ALA A 189 -4.23 3.08 -33.91
N MET A 190 -3.27 3.07 -32.98
CA MET A 190 -2.68 1.83 -32.44
C MET A 190 -3.72 0.98 -31.71
N MET A 191 -4.59 1.58 -30.88
CA MET A 191 -5.71 0.89 -30.22
C MET A 191 -6.64 0.26 -31.25
N GLY A 192 -6.99 1.00 -32.32
CA GLY A 192 -7.81 0.50 -33.41
C GLY A 192 -7.20 -0.72 -34.11
N VAL A 193 -5.94 -0.63 -34.53
CA VAL A 193 -5.22 -1.73 -35.21
C VAL A 193 -5.09 -2.94 -34.28
N THR A 194 -4.69 -2.72 -33.03
CA THR A 194 -4.47 -3.78 -32.04
C THR A 194 -5.78 -4.49 -31.69
N GLY A 195 -6.83 -3.71 -31.39
CA GLY A 195 -8.15 -4.23 -31.08
C GLY A 195 -8.73 -5.04 -32.24
N VAL A 196 -8.69 -4.54 -33.47
CA VAL A 196 -9.19 -5.28 -34.65
C VAL A 196 -8.38 -6.55 -34.91
N SER A 197 -7.05 -6.48 -34.83
CA SER A 197 -6.17 -7.64 -35.09
C SER A 197 -6.40 -8.77 -34.08
N ILE A 198 -6.46 -8.43 -32.79
CA ILE A 198 -6.76 -9.42 -31.74
C ILE A 198 -8.19 -9.94 -31.86
N GLY A 199 -9.16 -9.09 -32.19
CA GLY A 199 -10.54 -9.51 -32.40
C GLY A 199 -10.66 -10.51 -33.54
N TYR A 200 -9.99 -10.24 -34.66
CA TYR A 200 -9.92 -11.15 -35.81
C TYR A 200 -9.29 -12.49 -35.43
N GLU A 201 -8.14 -12.48 -34.76
CA GLU A 201 -7.47 -13.69 -34.29
C GLU A 201 -8.36 -14.50 -33.34
N SER A 202 -9.01 -13.82 -32.39
CA SER A 202 -9.91 -14.44 -31.41
C SER A 202 -11.12 -15.10 -32.06
N VAL A 203 -11.76 -14.43 -33.03
CA VAL A 203 -12.90 -14.98 -33.76
C VAL A 203 -12.46 -16.17 -34.63
N THR A 204 -11.31 -16.05 -35.30
CA THR A 204 -10.75 -17.14 -36.11
C THR A 204 -10.46 -18.37 -35.24
N LYS A 205 -9.85 -18.18 -34.07
CA LYS A 205 -9.60 -19.25 -33.09
C LYS A 205 -10.88 -19.92 -32.61
N ILE A 206 -11.96 -19.15 -32.37
CA ILE A 206 -13.29 -19.72 -32.02
C ILE A 206 -13.81 -20.59 -33.17
N ILE A 207 -13.74 -20.09 -34.40
CA ILE A 207 -14.15 -20.81 -35.61
C ILE A 207 -13.36 -22.11 -35.74
N ASP A 208 -12.04 -22.08 -35.61
CA ASP A 208 -11.19 -23.26 -35.71
C ASP A 208 -11.53 -24.31 -34.65
N VAL A 209 -11.82 -23.88 -33.42
CA VAL A 209 -12.29 -24.78 -32.35
C VAL A 209 -13.62 -25.44 -32.70
N ILE A 210 -14.55 -24.71 -33.32
CA ILE A 210 -15.85 -25.24 -33.74
C ILE A 210 -15.71 -26.25 -34.89
N TYR A 211 -14.86 -25.96 -35.88
CA TYR A 211 -14.65 -26.83 -37.04
C TYR A 211 -13.65 -27.98 -36.80
N GLY A 212 -13.05 -28.05 -35.61
CA GLY A 212 -12.14 -29.13 -35.22
C GLY A 212 -10.78 -29.07 -35.91
N THR A 213 -10.38 -27.90 -36.42
CA THR A 213 -9.11 -27.67 -37.16
C THR A 213 -7.95 -27.25 -36.24
N VAL A 214 -8.07 -27.49 -34.92
CA VAL A 214 -7.36 -26.73 -33.88
C VAL A 214 -5.89 -27.13 -33.69
N GLU A 215 -5.03 -26.11 -33.50
CA GLU A 215 -3.87 -26.18 -32.59
C GLU A 215 -4.29 -25.65 -31.20
N PRO A 216 -4.52 -26.52 -30.21
CA PRO A 216 -4.92 -26.12 -28.87
C PRO A 216 -3.84 -25.26 -28.21
N MET A 217 -4.22 -24.49 -27.18
CA MET A 217 -3.22 -23.85 -26.32
C MET A 217 -2.28 -24.92 -25.75
N SER A 218 -1.00 -24.82 -26.09
CA SER A 218 -0.01 -25.88 -25.85
C SER A 218 0.48 -25.91 -24.40
N LYS A 219 0.47 -24.76 -23.70
CA LYS A 219 1.08 -24.59 -22.39
C LYS A 219 0.19 -23.81 -21.40
N PRO A 220 -0.98 -24.35 -21.01
CA PRO A 220 -1.90 -23.69 -20.06
C PRO A 220 -1.23 -23.29 -18.74
N TYR A 221 -0.39 -24.15 -18.17
CA TYR A 221 0.28 -23.88 -16.89
C TYR A 221 1.24 -22.69 -16.96
N LEU A 222 1.86 -22.45 -18.12
CA LEU A 222 2.75 -21.31 -18.31
C LEU A 222 1.95 -20.00 -18.34
N VAL A 223 0.78 -20.01 -18.98
CA VAL A 223 -0.17 -18.88 -18.99
C VAL A 223 -0.64 -18.58 -17.57
N ILE A 224 -1.06 -19.59 -16.81
CA ILE A 224 -1.48 -19.42 -15.41
C ILE A 224 -0.35 -18.84 -14.55
N GLY A 225 0.88 -19.32 -14.71
CA GLY A 225 2.02 -18.81 -13.94
C GLY A 225 2.31 -17.34 -14.24
N VAL A 226 2.32 -16.97 -15.52
CA VAL A 226 2.60 -15.61 -15.98
C VAL A 226 1.50 -14.64 -15.59
N GLU A 227 0.24 -15.01 -15.77
CA GLU A 227 -0.89 -14.20 -15.32
C GLU A 227 -1.00 -14.14 -13.79
N GLY A 228 -0.62 -15.21 -13.08
CA GLY A 228 -0.54 -15.18 -11.62
C GLY A 228 0.46 -14.13 -11.13
N ILE A 229 1.64 -14.05 -11.76
CA ILE A 229 2.63 -13.01 -11.48
C ILE A 229 2.07 -11.63 -11.85
N ALA A 230 1.49 -11.48 -13.04
CA ALA A 230 0.91 -10.22 -13.49
C ALA A 230 -0.19 -9.72 -12.56
N LEU A 231 -1.07 -10.61 -12.09
CA LEU A 231 -2.14 -10.30 -11.13
C LEU A 231 -1.56 -9.79 -9.81
N LEU A 232 -0.54 -10.45 -9.27
CA LEU A 232 0.11 -10.00 -8.02
C LEU A 232 0.76 -8.62 -8.18
N VAL A 233 1.42 -8.38 -9.32
CA VAL A 233 2.01 -7.07 -9.62
C VAL A 233 0.93 -6.02 -9.81
N ALA A 234 -0.16 -6.33 -10.52
CA ALA A 234 -1.29 -5.41 -10.72
C ALA A 234 -2.01 -5.07 -9.41
N VAL A 235 -2.16 -6.03 -8.50
CA VAL A 235 -2.64 -5.78 -7.12
C VAL A 235 -1.70 -4.80 -6.42
N PHE A 236 -0.39 -5.08 -6.43
CA PHE A 236 0.59 -4.19 -5.81
C PHE A 236 0.56 -2.78 -6.40
N LEU A 237 0.55 -2.65 -7.73
CA LEU A 237 0.49 -1.37 -8.43
C LEU A 237 -0.80 -0.61 -8.12
N CYS A 238 -1.96 -1.29 -8.14
CA CYS A 238 -3.24 -0.72 -7.76
C CYS A 238 -3.17 -0.09 -6.35
N LEU A 239 -2.59 -0.80 -5.38
CA LEU A 239 -2.45 -0.31 -4.00
C LEU A 239 -1.46 0.85 -3.91
N TYR A 240 -0.29 0.69 -4.52
CA TYR A 240 0.80 1.66 -4.49
C TYR A 240 0.43 2.98 -5.17
N GLN A 241 -0.10 2.93 -6.38
CA GLN A 241 -0.55 4.11 -7.13
C GLN A 241 -1.72 4.79 -6.43
N GLY A 242 -2.63 3.98 -5.86
CA GLY A 242 -3.76 4.50 -5.08
C GLY A 242 -3.31 5.28 -3.84
N PHE A 243 -2.34 4.72 -3.11
CA PHE A 243 -1.74 5.36 -1.94
C PHE A 243 -1.05 6.67 -2.31
N VAL A 244 -0.11 6.63 -3.26
CA VAL A 244 0.66 7.82 -3.68
C VAL A 244 -0.26 8.87 -4.32
N GLY A 245 -1.20 8.43 -5.16
CA GLY A 245 -2.16 9.29 -5.83
C GLY A 245 -3.01 10.10 -4.85
N LYS A 246 -3.53 9.45 -3.81
CA LYS A 246 -4.27 10.14 -2.74
C LYS A 246 -3.36 11.06 -1.92
N LYS A 247 -2.21 10.56 -1.46
CA LYS A 247 -1.29 11.33 -0.59
C LYS A 247 -0.86 12.66 -1.22
N TYR A 248 -0.62 12.68 -2.52
CA TYR A 248 -0.16 13.87 -3.23
C TYR A 248 -1.22 14.53 -4.13
N GLY A 249 -2.49 14.13 -4.02
CA GLY A 249 -3.56 14.65 -4.87
C GLY A 249 -3.33 14.44 -6.38
N SER A 250 -2.56 13.40 -6.74
CA SER A 250 -2.23 13.10 -8.13
C SER A 250 -3.34 12.29 -8.77
N LEU A 251 -4.20 12.99 -9.48
CA LEU A 251 -5.27 12.39 -10.25
C LEU A 251 -4.77 11.37 -11.27
N ALA A 252 -3.63 11.63 -11.92
CA ALA A 252 -3.02 10.72 -12.88
C ALA A 252 -2.69 9.35 -12.24
N LEU A 253 -2.16 9.33 -11.01
CA LEU A 253 -1.87 8.09 -10.30
C LEU A 253 -3.14 7.39 -9.80
N ILE A 254 -4.19 8.15 -9.44
CA ILE A 254 -5.49 7.58 -9.12
C ILE A 254 -6.06 6.88 -10.36
N SER A 255 -5.99 7.51 -11.55
CA SER A 255 -6.37 6.89 -12.82
C SER A 255 -5.58 5.61 -13.10
N GLN A 256 -4.26 5.62 -12.90
CA GLN A 256 -3.41 4.41 -13.04
C GLN A 256 -3.79 3.30 -12.05
N SER A 257 -4.19 3.64 -10.82
CA SER A 257 -4.65 2.67 -9.83
C SER A 257 -5.91 1.93 -10.30
N ILE A 258 -6.85 2.64 -10.92
CA ILE A 258 -8.07 2.07 -11.49
C ILE A 258 -7.73 1.19 -12.70
N ASP A 259 -6.78 1.61 -13.52
CA ASP A 259 -6.33 0.82 -14.65
C ASP A 259 -5.66 -0.49 -14.21
N SER A 260 -4.75 -0.42 -13.23
CA SER A 260 -4.17 -1.61 -12.58
C SER A 260 -5.24 -2.54 -12.03
N LYS A 261 -6.34 -1.99 -11.47
CA LYS A 261 -7.49 -2.80 -11.03
C LYS A 261 -8.17 -3.51 -12.19
N ASN A 262 -8.26 -2.90 -13.38
CA ASN A 262 -8.77 -3.57 -14.57
C ASN A 262 -7.85 -4.72 -14.99
N HIS A 263 -6.53 -4.52 -14.94
CA HIS A 263 -5.54 -5.57 -15.22
C HIS A 263 -5.66 -6.77 -14.26
N ILE A 264 -6.06 -6.56 -12.99
CA ILE A 264 -6.38 -7.67 -12.05
C ILE A 264 -7.54 -8.51 -12.58
N TYR A 265 -8.62 -7.88 -13.05
CA TYR A 265 -9.78 -8.60 -13.58
C TYR A 265 -9.48 -9.32 -14.88
N VAL A 266 -8.74 -8.67 -15.78
CA VAL A 266 -8.31 -9.27 -17.06
C VAL A 266 -7.42 -10.50 -16.79
N ALA A 267 -6.40 -10.37 -15.95
CA ALA A 267 -5.54 -11.48 -15.57
C ALA A 267 -6.33 -12.65 -14.98
N ALA A 268 -7.30 -12.36 -14.09
CA ALA A 268 -8.16 -13.38 -13.49
C ALA A 268 -8.99 -14.13 -14.55
N VAL A 269 -9.59 -13.45 -15.53
CA VAL A 269 -10.36 -14.13 -16.58
C VAL A 269 -9.46 -14.91 -17.53
N VAL A 270 -8.26 -14.41 -17.87
CA VAL A 270 -7.28 -15.16 -18.68
C VAL A 270 -6.83 -16.43 -17.97
N ILE A 271 -6.56 -16.37 -16.65
CA ILE A 271 -6.29 -17.57 -15.83
C ILE A 271 -7.44 -18.57 -15.94
N VAL A 272 -8.70 -18.10 -15.85
CA VAL A 272 -9.88 -18.96 -16.01
C VAL A 272 -9.87 -19.62 -17.39
N GLY A 273 -9.65 -18.86 -18.48
CA GLY A 273 -9.52 -19.43 -19.82
C GLY A 273 -8.43 -20.50 -19.93
N ALA A 274 -7.28 -20.25 -19.29
CA ALA A 274 -6.18 -21.19 -19.26
C ALA A 274 -6.52 -22.48 -18.47
N VAL A 275 -7.25 -22.35 -17.37
CA VAL A 275 -7.76 -23.49 -16.58
C VAL A 275 -8.75 -24.32 -17.39
N PHE A 276 -9.70 -23.68 -18.11
CA PHE A 276 -10.65 -24.38 -18.97
C PHE A 276 -9.97 -25.19 -20.07
N SER A 277 -8.86 -24.67 -20.63
CA SER A 277 -8.05 -25.38 -21.61
C SER A 277 -7.39 -26.66 -21.06
N ILE A 278 -7.04 -26.71 -19.76
CA ILE A 278 -6.56 -27.95 -19.11
C ILE A 278 -7.62 -29.05 -19.18
N PHE A 279 -8.90 -28.68 -19.08
CA PHE A 279 -10.05 -29.59 -19.19
C PHE A 279 -10.49 -29.86 -20.63
N GLY A 280 -9.70 -29.42 -21.63
CA GLY A 280 -10.02 -29.61 -23.05
C GLY A 280 -11.04 -28.62 -23.62
N ILE A 281 -11.37 -27.55 -22.88
CA ILE A 281 -12.34 -26.54 -23.29
C ILE A 281 -11.58 -25.33 -23.85
N TYR A 282 -11.19 -25.39 -25.12
CA TYR A 282 -10.25 -24.45 -25.74
C TYR A 282 -10.86 -23.11 -26.19
N PHE A 283 -12.17 -23.04 -26.45
CA PHE A 283 -12.78 -21.82 -26.98
C PHE A 283 -12.88 -20.68 -25.95
N VAL A 284 -12.78 -20.99 -24.65
CA VAL A 284 -12.97 -19.99 -23.57
C VAL A 284 -11.89 -18.92 -23.63
N ASP A 285 -10.63 -19.31 -23.83
CA ASP A 285 -9.50 -18.39 -24.00
C ASP A 285 -9.72 -17.42 -25.18
N ALA A 286 -10.25 -17.92 -26.30
CA ALA A 286 -10.55 -17.12 -27.47
C ALA A 286 -11.72 -16.15 -27.23
N VAL A 287 -12.76 -16.57 -26.50
CA VAL A 287 -13.87 -15.68 -26.08
C VAL A 287 -13.35 -14.55 -25.18
N ILE A 288 -12.40 -14.84 -24.29
CA ILE A 288 -11.74 -13.82 -23.47
C ILE A 288 -10.96 -12.84 -24.36
N GLY A 289 -10.25 -13.34 -25.38
CA GLY A 289 -9.59 -12.50 -26.39
C GLY A 289 -10.56 -11.55 -27.10
N VAL A 290 -11.75 -12.01 -27.49
CA VAL A 290 -12.82 -11.15 -28.07
C VAL A 290 -13.25 -10.08 -27.07
N TYR A 291 -13.46 -10.46 -25.81
CA TYR A 291 -13.86 -9.52 -24.76
C TYR A 291 -12.82 -8.40 -24.56
N ILE A 292 -11.53 -8.76 -24.47
CA ILE A 292 -10.44 -7.79 -24.30
C ILE A 292 -10.29 -6.91 -25.55
N SER A 293 -10.37 -7.49 -26.75
CA SER A 293 -10.38 -6.72 -28.02
C SER A 293 -11.49 -5.68 -28.05
N PHE A 294 -12.70 -6.04 -27.63
CA PHE A 294 -13.82 -5.09 -27.54
C PHE A 294 -13.55 -3.97 -26.53
N LYS A 295 -12.93 -4.30 -25.39
CA LYS A 295 -12.50 -3.31 -24.39
C LYS A 295 -11.49 -2.31 -24.99
N ILE A 296 -10.43 -2.79 -25.65
CA ILE A 296 -9.44 -1.94 -26.33
C ILE A 296 -10.11 -0.96 -27.31
N LEU A 297 -11.02 -1.47 -28.15
CA LEU A 297 -11.73 -0.64 -29.14
C LEU A 297 -12.66 0.39 -28.49
N LYS A 298 -13.36 -0.01 -27.41
CA LYS A 298 -14.21 0.88 -26.64
C LYS A 298 -13.40 2.01 -26.01
N ASP A 299 -12.24 1.70 -25.45
CA ASP A 299 -11.37 2.67 -24.79
C ASP A 299 -10.78 3.65 -25.83
N GLY A 300 -10.35 3.15 -27.00
CA GLY A 300 -9.90 4.00 -28.11
C GLY A 300 -10.99 4.93 -28.66
N PHE A 301 -12.24 4.47 -28.71
CA PHE A 301 -13.39 5.30 -29.09
C PHE A 301 -13.73 6.35 -28.02
N GLY A 302 -13.62 5.99 -26.75
CA GLY A 302 -13.73 6.92 -25.62
C GLY A 302 -12.71 8.05 -25.72
N LEU A 303 -11.43 7.68 -25.87
CA LEU A 303 -10.34 8.64 -26.05
C LEU A 303 -10.54 9.54 -27.27
N SER A 304 -11.04 8.98 -28.38
CA SER A 304 -11.39 9.76 -29.58
C SER A 304 -12.44 10.83 -29.30
N LYS A 305 -13.48 10.50 -28.53
CA LYS A 305 -14.52 11.46 -28.12
C LYS A 305 -13.96 12.56 -27.23
N GLU A 306 -13.07 12.21 -26.30
CA GLU A 306 -12.42 13.17 -25.41
C GLU A 306 -11.52 14.14 -26.18
N VAL A 307 -10.75 13.67 -27.16
CA VAL A 307 -9.96 14.54 -28.04
C VAL A 307 -10.85 15.52 -28.82
N ILE A 308 -11.99 15.05 -29.33
CA ILE A 308 -12.97 15.88 -30.05
C ILE A 308 -13.64 16.90 -29.11
N SER A 309 -13.97 16.51 -27.87
CA SER A 309 -14.56 17.40 -26.86
C SER A 309 -13.55 18.41 -26.31
N SER A 310 -12.30 18.01 -26.09
CA SER A 310 -11.21 18.90 -25.69
C SER A 310 -10.93 19.95 -26.77
N ALA A 311 -10.98 19.57 -28.06
CA ALA A 311 -10.92 20.52 -29.17
C ALA A 311 -12.09 21.54 -29.16
N ARG A 312 -13.19 21.26 -28.45
CA ARG A 312 -14.35 22.14 -28.24
C ARG A 312 -14.32 22.93 -26.93
N GLY A 313 -13.32 22.73 -26.06
CA GLY A 313 -13.07 23.57 -24.87
C GLY A 313 -13.72 23.11 -23.56
N GLU A 314 -14.21 21.88 -23.45
CA GLU A 314 -14.79 21.34 -22.21
C GLU A 314 -13.69 20.77 -21.28
N LYS A 315 -13.82 20.99 -19.96
CA LYS A 315 -12.89 20.44 -18.94
C LYS A 315 -13.36 19.07 -18.47
N ILE A 316 -12.41 18.15 -18.31
CA ILE A 316 -12.65 16.76 -17.90
C ILE A 316 -12.84 16.68 -16.38
N ASP A 317 -13.94 16.06 -15.96
CA ASP A 317 -14.27 15.79 -14.56
C ASP A 317 -13.84 14.37 -14.19
N PHE A 318 -13.00 14.26 -13.16
CA PHE A 318 -12.40 13.01 -12.74
C PHE A 318 -12.87 12.53 -11.36
N SER A 319 -13.98 13.07 -10.85
CA SER A 319 -14.50 12.79 -9.51
C SER A 319 -15.13 11.39 -9.30
N LYS A 320 -15.09 10.48 -10.29
CA LYS A 320 -15.97 9.30 -10.35
C LYS A 320 -15.39 7.95 -9.92
N PHE A 321 -14.26 7.90 -9.23
CA PHE A 321 -13.62 6.60 -8.97
C PHE A 321 -13.31 6.35 -7.49
N GLU A 322 -14.11 5.47 -6.89
CA GLU A 322 -13.91 4.95 -5.54
C GLU A 322 -12.83 3.83 -5.53
N LEU A 323 -11.90 3.93 -4.58
CA LEU A 323 -10.76 3.02 -4.44
C LEU A 323 -11.03 1.90 -3.42
N LEU A 324 -10.81 0.64 -3.82
CA LEU A 324 -10.99 -0.56 -2.97
C LEU A 324 -10.13 -0.57 -1.70
N PHE A 325 -8.97 0.10 -1.72
CA PHE A 325 -8.03 0.17 -0.58
C PHE A 325 -8.62 0.88 0.65
N GLU A 326 -9.58 1.78 0.43
CA GLU A 326 -10.18 2.59 1.49
C GLU A 326 -10.90 1.73 2.53
N LYS A 327 -11.36 0.53 2.17
CA LYS A 327 -12.11 -0.33 3.09
C LYS A 327 -11.22 -1.11 4.07
N HIS A 328 -10.08 -1.65 3.62
CA HIS A 328 -9.27 -2.56 4.46
C HIS A 328 -8.26 -1.81 5.33
N TRP A 329 -7.56 -0.80 4.79
CA TRP A 329 -6.60 0.00 5.56
C TRP A 329 -7.30 0.84 6.64
N ARG A 330 -8.42 1.50 6.31
CA ARG A 330 -9.23 2.24 7.31
C ARG A 330 -9.72 1.34 8.43
N MET A 331 -9.99 0.06 8.16
CA MET A 331 -10.50 -0.87 9.16
C MET A 331 -9.45 -1.11 10.26
N SER A 332 -8.20 -1.42 9.88
CA SER A 332 -7.10 -1.57 10.85
C SER A 332 -6.77 -0.28 11.60
N THR A 333 -6.84 0.88 10.92
CA THR A 333 -6.61 2.19 11.55
C THR A 333 -7.70 2.56 12.57
N HIS A 334 -8.97 2.29 12.25
CA HIS A 334 -10.09 2.56 13.15
C HIS A 334 -10.00 1.73 14.42
N ASP A 335 -9.48 0.50 14.35
CA ASP A 335 -9.30 -0.34 15.54
C ASP A 335 -8.27 0.23 16.51
N SER A 336 -7.21 0.84 16.00
CA SER A 336 -6.21 1.55 16.82
C SER A 336 -6.78 2.81 17.47
N PHE A 337 -7.60 3.58 16.74
CA PHE A 337 -8.30 4.73 17.30
C PHE A 337 -9.31 4.32 18.38
N ARG A 338 -10.10 3.27 18.13
CA ARG A 338 -11.06 2.70 19.10
C ARG A 338 -10.36 2.21 20.35
N PHE A 339 -9.25 1.49 20.18
CA PHE A 339 -8.44 1.04 21.30
C PHE A 339 -7.94 2.23 22.11
N TRP A 340 -7.45 3.29 21.46
CA TRP A 340 -7.00 4.48 22.15
C TRP A 340 -8.13 5.16 22.93
N VAL A 341 -9.33 5.27 22.37
CA VAL A 341 -10.52 5.76 23.10
C VAL A 341 -10.75 4.96 24.38
N LEU A 342 -10.70 3.62 24.29
CA LEU A 342 -10.84 2.77 25.49
C LEU A 342 -9.69 2.96 26.47
N TYR A 343 -8.46 3.10 25.97
CA TYR A 343 -7.27 3.33 26.80
C TYR A 343 -7.37 4.65 27.57
N THR A 344 -7.75 5.75 26.91
CA THR A 344 -7.93 7.05 27.55
C THR A 344 -9.06 7.00 28.58
N LEU A 345 -10.19 6.35 28.25
CA LEU A 345 -11.33 6.20 29.15
C LEU A 345 -11.09 5.27 30.34
N ARG A 346 -9.98 4.52 30.35
CA ARG A 346 -9.56 3.66 31.47
C ARG A 346 -9.17 4.48 32.69
N GLU A 347 -8.58 5.64 32.47
CA GLU A 347 -8.03 6.51 33.51
C GLU A 347 -9.10 7.51 33.99
N CYS A 348 -9.85 8.13 33.07
CA CYS A 348 -10.87 9.14 33.39
C CYS A 348 -12.10 9.05 32.47
N SER A 349 -13.26 9.56 32.91
CA SER A 349 -14.40 9.78 32.00
C SER A 349 -14.22 11.13 31.29
N LEU A 350 -14.53 11.18 29.99
CA LEU A 350 -14.25 12.35 29.13
C LEU A 350 -15.43 12.66 28.21
N GLU A 351 -15.54 13.93 27.81
CA GLU A 351 -16.49 14.38 26.77
C GLU A 351 -15.96 14.12 25.35
N LYS A 352 -16.85 14.24 24.35
CA LYS A 352 -16.49 14.07 22.92
C LYS A 352 -15.29 14.96 22.54
N ASN A 353 -15.35 16.25 22.85
CA ASN A 353 -14.33 17.23 22.46
C ASN A 353 -12.96 16.92 23.09
N GLU A 354 -12.95 16.38 24.31
CA GLU A 354 -11.71 15.99 24.99
C GLU A 354 -11.12 14.73 24.35
N LEU A 355 -11.95 13.75 23.99
CA LEU A 355 -11.52 12.53 23.31
C LEU A 355 -11.02 12.79 21.89
N THR A 356 -11.68 13.66 21.13
CA THR A 356 -11.23 14.05 19.78
C THR A 356 -9.90 14.81 19.87
N THR A 357 -9.78 15.76 20.80
CA THR A 357 -8.51 16.48 21.05
C THR A 357 -7.38 15.53 21.42
N GLU A 358 -7.63 14.55 22.29
CA GLU A 358 -6.61 13.58 22.68
C GLU A 358 -6.23 12.67 21.50
N LEU A 359 -7.20 12.21 20.69
CA LEU A 359 -6.93 11.45 19.47
C LEU A 359 -6.09 12.25 18.46
N GLU A 360 -6.40 13.54 18.26
CA GLU A 360 -5.61 14.41 17.39
C GLU A 360 -4.18 14.56 17.90
N LYS A 361 -4.03 14.88 19.18
CA LYS A 361 -2.72 15.00 19.83
C LYS A 361 -1.90 13.71 19.70
N THR A 362 -2.51 12.56 19.97
CA THR A 362 -1.84 11.26 19.91
C THR A 362 -1.46 10.87 18.49
N PHE A 363 -2.41 10.92 17.54
CA PHE A 363 -2.19 10.31 16.22
C PHE A 363 -1.68 11.28 15.15
N LYS A 364 -1.83 12.61 15.33
CA LYS A 364 -1.33 13.63 14.39
C LYS A 364 -0.10 14.38 14.91
N HIS A 365 0.05 14.54 16.23
CA HIS A 365 1.07 15.44 16.80
C HIS A 365 2.17 14.75 17.63
N THR A 366 2.01 13.47 17.97
CA THR A 366 3.03 12.72 18.71
C THR A 366 4.10 12.19 17.78
N TYR A 367 5.37 12.43 18.10
CA TYR A 367 6.48 11.85 17.34
C TYR A 367 6.59 10.36 17.68
N ILE A 368 6.49 9.53 16.64
CA ILE A 368 6.73 8.09 16.73
C ILE A 368 7.95 7.80 15.84
N PRO A 369 9.08 7.34 16.41
CA PRO A 369 10.26 7.00 15.63
C PRO A 369 9.91 6.12 14.43
N ILE A 370 10.64 6.29 13.33
CA ILE A 370 10.40 5.62 12.03
C ILE A 370 9.12 6.15 11.34
N LEU A 371 7.94 6.00 11.93
CA LEU A 371 6.67 6.41 11.31
C LEU A 371 6.63 7.90 10.96
N SER A 372 7.10 8.74 11.87
CA SER A 372 7.18 10.19 11.64
C SER A 372 8.17 10.55 10.52
N GLU A 373 9.27 9.80 10.38
CA GLU A 373 10.27 10.05 9.33
C GLU A 373 9.75 9.66 7.95
N PHE A 374 8.98 8.58 7.85
CA PHE A 374 8.36 8.15 6.59
C PHE A 374 7.01 8.84 6.29
N GLU A 375 6.55 9.77 7.15
CA GLU A 375 5.23 10.41 7.06
C GLU A 375 4.11 9.36 6.89
N PHE A 376 4.20 8.24 7.62
CA PHE A 376 3.14 7.25 7.73
C PHE A 376 2.44 7.44 9.07
N THR A 377 1.55 8.44 9.14
CA THR A 377 0.65 8.59 10.29
C THR A 377 -0.76 8.19 9.84
N ALA A 378 -1.35 7.18 10.46
CA ALA A 378 -2.64 6.68 9.97
C ALA A 378 -3.82 7.64 10.22
N ALA A 379 -3.61 8.70 11.00
CA ALA A 379 -4.58 9.79 11.15
C ALA A 379 -4.53 10.85 10.04
N GLU A 380 -3.56 10.76 9.11
CA GLU A 380 -3.46 11.69 7.99
C GLU A 380 -4.71 11.57 7.10
N GLY A 381 -5.53 12.63 7.06
CA GLY A 381 -6.79 12.66 6.32
C GLY A 381 -8.02 12.10 7.06
N PHE A 382 -7.90 11.73 8.35
CA PHE A 382 -9.07 11.44 9.20
C PHE A 382 -9.47 12.68 10.01
N ASP A 383 -10.73 13.08 9.84
CA ASP A 383 -11.36 14.10 10.67
C ASP A 383 -11.97 13.42 11.91
N PHE A 384 -11.35 13.65 13.07
CA PHE A 384 -11.81 13.04 14.30
C PHE A 384 -13.11 13.65 14.80
N GLU A 385 -13.41 14.91 14.50
CA GLU A 385 -14.65 15.57 14.92
C GLU A 385 -15.86 15.04 14.13
N GLU A 386 -15.73 14.98 12.80
CA GLU A 386 -16.76 14.44 11.91
C GLU A 386 -16.87 12.91 12.01
N GLY A 387 -15.74 12.22 12.20
CA GLY A 387 -15.65 10.76 12.22
C GLY A 387 -15.93 10.09 13.57
N PHE A 388 -15.96 10.86 14.67
CA PHE A 388 -16.01 10.33 16.04
C PHE A 388 -17.17 9.36 16.27
N ASP A 389 -18.37 9.74 15.85
CA ASP A 389 -19.57 8.96 16.17
C ASP A 389 -19.52 7.59 15.48
N ARG A 390 -19.01 7.52 14.25
CA ARG A 390 -18.76 6.26 13.54
C ARG A 390 -17.66 5.42 14.20
N LEU A 391 -16.68 6.08 14.81
CA LEU A 391 -15.59 5.44 15.51
C LEU A 391 -16.09 4.73 16.78
N VAL A 392 -16.89 5.44 17.58
CA VAL A 392 -17.32 5.02 18.93
C VAL A 392 -18.56 4.14 18.90
N GLN A 393 -19.41 4.22 17.86
CA GLN A 393 -20.66 3.44 17.80
C GLN A 393 -20.45 1.93 18.06
N PRO A 394 -19.45 1.25 17.46
CA PRO A 394 -19.22 -0.17 17.75
C PRO A 394 -18.82 -0.45 19.20
N LEU A 395 -18.14 0.50 19.86
CA LEU A 395 -17.79 0.40 21.28
C LEU A 395 -19.02 0.50 22.18
N LEU A 396 -20.03 1.28 21.78
CA LEU A 396 -21.33 1.35 22.45
C LEU A 396 -22.14 0.07 22.21
N ASP A 397 -22.21 -0.38 20.95
CA ASP A 397 -22.96 -1.58 20.55
C ASP A 397 -22.43 -2.84 21.24
N GLU A 398 -21.11 -2.95 21.41
CA GLU A 398 -20.47 -4.05 22.13
C GLU A 398 -20.44 -3.88 23.66
N ASN A 399 -21.03 -2.80 24.18
CA ASN A 399 -21.06 -2.46 25.60
C ASN A 399 -19.64 -2.34 26.21
N MET A 400 -18.68 -1.82 25.45
CA MET A 400 -17.33 -1.49 25.93
C MET A 400 -17.25 -0.09 26.54
N VAL A 401 -18.08 0.83 26.05
CA VAL A 401 -18.24 2.19 26.55
C VAL A 401 -19.73 2.44 26.83
N THR A 402 -20.03 3.30 27.81
CA THR A 402 -21.36 3.85 28.04
C THR A 402 -21.30 5.37 27.92
N LYS A 403 -22.33 5.96 27.33
CA LYS A 403 -22.51 7.41 27.29
C LYS A 403 -23.57 7.82 28.31
N ARG A 404 -23.23 8.75 29.21
CA ARG A 404 -24.18 9.42 30.12
C ARG A 404 -24.07 10.92 29.88
N ASP A 405 -25.18 11.52 29.47
CA ASP A 405 -25.24 12.92 29.03
C ASP A 405 -24.22 13.21 27.90
N ALA A 406 -23.22 14.05 28.18
CA ALA A 406 -22.12 14.39 27.27
C ALA A 406 -20.84 13.54 27.50
N THR A 407 -20.80 12.74 28.56
CA THR A 407 -19.60 12.04 29.01
C THR A 407 -19.60 10.56 28.61
N PHE A 408 -18.43 10.08 28.18
CA PHE A 408 -18.18 8.67 27.91
C PHE A 408 -17.42 8.05 29.08
N THR A 409 -17.82 6.84 29.46
CA THR A 409 -17.21 6.08 30.55
C THR A 409 -16.97 4.64 30.09
N ILE A 410 -15.80 4.09 30.39
CA ILE A 410 -15.48 2.69 30.08
C ILE A 410 -16.28 1.72 30.94
N THR A 411 -16.76 0.63 30.36
CA THR A 411 -17.42 -0.45 31.11
C THR A 411 -16.42 -1.45 31.67
N LYS A 412 -16.89 -2.39 32.52
CA LYS A 412 -16.07 -3.53 32.96
C LYS A 412 -15.56 -4.36 31.78
N ARG A 413 -16.39 -4.55 30.74
CA ARG A 413 -16.01 -5.27 29.52
C ARG A 413 -14.94 -4.52 28.73
N GLY A 414 -15.12 -3.22 28.53
CA GLY A 414 -14.10 -2.38 27.87
C GLY A 414 -12.77 -2.40 28.63
N ARG A 415 -12.80 -2.31 29.96
CA ARG A 415 -11.59 -2.40 30.80
C ARG A 415 -10.91 -3.76 30.68
N GLN A 416 -11.66 -4.86 30.70
CA GLN A 416 -11.12 -6.20 30.48
C GLN A 416 -10.51 -6.35 29.09
N TYR A 417 -11.13 -5.78 28.06
CA TYR A 417 -10.58 -5.77 26.71
C TYR A 417 -9.23 -5.06 26.67
N VAL A 418 -9.14 -3.82 27.16
CA VAL A 418 -7.88 -3.05 27.23
C VAL A 418 -6.82 -3.81 28.01
N ASP A 419 -7.14 -4.29 29.21
CA ASP A 419 -6.20 -5.03 30.05
C ASP A 419 -5.76 -6.36 29.40
N SER A 420 -6.62 -7.01 28.61
CA SER A 420 -6.26 -8.23 27.88
C SER A 420 -5.33 -7.94 26.69
N THR A 421 -5.58 -6.85 25.97
CA THR A 421 -4.75 -6.44 24.83
C THR A 421 -3.39 -5.97 25.33
N LEU A 422 -3.33 -5.08 26.33
CA LEU A 422 -2.08 -4.64 26.97
C LEU A 422 -1.31 -5.83 27.54
N ARG A 423 -1.98 -6.79 28.19
CA ARG A 423 -1.32 -8.03 28.64
C ARG A 423 -0.84 -8.87 27.48
N SER A 424 -1.59 -9.02 26.41
CA SER A 424 -1.12 -9.77 25.24
C SER A 424 0.14 -9.13 24.66
N MET A 425 0.21 -7.80 24.63
CA MET A 425 1.42 -7.09 24.20
C MET A 425 2.56 -7.25 25.19
N ARG A 426 2.32 -7.18 26.52
CA ARG A 426 3.32 -7.48 27.56
C ARG A 426 3.74 -8.95 27.68
N TYR A 427 2.88 -9.91 27.37
CA TYR A 427 3.20 -11.34 27.45
C TYR A 427 4.04 -11.79 26.23
N HIS A 428 3.92 -11.07 25.12
CA HIS A 428 4.85 -11.13 23.98
C HIS A 428 6.10 -10.26 24.19
N GLN A 429 6.33 -9.79 25.42
CA GLN A 429 7.54 -9.07 25.84
C GLN A 429 8.36 -9.85 26.88
N ILE A 430 7.75 -10.76 27.67
CA ILE A 430 8.42 -11.40 28.82
C ILE A 430 8.94 -12.83 28.53
N LYS A 431 8.58 -13.44 27.40
CA LYS A 431 8.97 -14.82 27.12
C LYS A 431 10.14 -14.95 26.17
#